data_AF-A0A7S2H5C6-F1
#
_entry.id   AF-A0A7S2H5C6-F1
#
_cell.length_a   1.000
_cell.length_b   1.000
_cell.length_c   1.000
_cell.angle_alpha   90.00
_cell.angle_beta   90.00
_cell.angle_gamma   90.00
#
_symmetry.space_group_name_H-M   'P 1'
#
loop_
_entity.id
_entity.type
_entity.pdbx_description
1 polymer ?
#
loop_
_entity_poly.entity_id
_entity_poly.type
_entity_poly.pdbx_seq_one_letter_code
_entity_poly.pdbx_strand_id
1 'polypeptide(L)'
;MHTNFRDLFIWLRENGYYVESLGCAFTCFNASQYAALLLIDSEADYGPLEARKLRHDIVHLGLSLVVLADWYSPAVMKSLRFFDENTQSWWTPVTGGANVRA
;
A
#
# COMPACT_ATOMS: atom_id res chain seq x y z
N MET A 1 2.48 11.89 -11.95
CA MET A 1 2.07 11.42 -10.61
C MET A 1 0.73 10.74 -10.77
N HIS A 2 0.64 9.44 -10.53
CA HIS A 2 -0.58 8.66 -10.75
C HIS A 2 -0.96 7.99 -9.43
N THR A 3 -2.02 8.49 -8.80
CA THR A 3 -2.69 7.84 -7.66
C THR A 3 -4.18 7.92 -7.91
N ASN A 4 -4.89 6.84 -7.59
CA ASN A 4 -6.36 6.84 -7.61
C ASN A 4 -6.95 7.77 -6.53
N PHE A 5 -6.12 8.26 -5.61
CA PHE A 5 -6.48 9.15 -4.51
C PHE A 5 -6.09 10.62 -4.78
N ARG A 6 -6.35 11.11 -5.99
CA ARG A 6 -6.00 12.48 -6.41
C ARG A 6 -6.61 13.55 -5.51
N ASP A 7 -7.88 13.40 -5.14
CA ASP A 7 -8.60 14.40 -4.35
C ASP A 7 -8.04 14.50 -2.93
N LEU A 8 -7.67 13.37 -2.32
CA LEU A 8 -6.97 13.33 -1.04
C LEU A 8 -5.60 14.05 -1.13
N PHE A 9 -4.84 13.77 -2.19
CA PHE A 9 -3.55 14.43 -2.41
C PHE A 9 -3.71 15.95 -2.51
N ILE A 10 -4.67 16.43 -3.31
CA ILE A 10 -4.94 17.86 -3.48
C ILE A 10 -5.37 18.47 -2.16
N TRP A 11 -6.33 17.86 -1.46
CA TRP A 11 -6.82 18.36 -0.19
C TRP A 11 -5.69 18.51 0.85
N LEU A 12 -4.80 17.54 0.97
CA LEU A 12 -3.64 17.63 1.87
C LEU A 12 -2.70 18.78 1.48
N ARG A 13 -2.44 18.96 0.18
CA ARG A 13 -1.59 20.06 -0.32
C ARG A 13 -2.22 21.43 -0.07
N GLU A 14 -3.53 21.56 -0.27
CA GLU A 14 -4.29 22.79 -0.01
C GLU A 14 -4.31 23.16 1.48
N ASN A 15 -4.25 22.17 2.37
CA ASN A 15 -4.14 22.38 3.82
C ASN A 15 -2.69 22.60 4.31
N GLY A 16 -1.74 22.77 3.39
CA GLY A 16 -0.35 23.13 3.72
C GLY A 16 0.57 21.96 4.05
N TYR A 17 0.13 20.71 3.86
CA TYR A 17 0.99 19.55 4.07
C TYR A 17 1.98 19.35 2.92
N TYR A 18 3.19 18.91 3.25
CA TYR A 18 4.11 18.35 2.27
C TYR A 18 3.73 16.90 2.01
N VAL A 19 3.40 16.57 0.77
CA VAL A 19 2.97 15.22 0.37
C VAL A 19 3.84 14.77 -0.80
N GLU A 20 4.43 13.60 -0.65
CA GLU A 20 5.26 12.96 -1.65
C GLU A 20 4.75 11.54 -1.90
N SER A 21 4.73 11.12 -3.16
CA SER A 21 4.43 9.74 -3.51
C SER A 21 5.72 8.93 -3.49
N LEU A 22 5.76 7.90 -2.65
CA LEU A 22 6.88 6.96 -2.63
C LEU A 22 6.88 6.14 -3.92
N GLY A 23 7.92 6.30 -4.75
CA GLY A 23 8.11 5.51 -5.98
C GLY A 23 9.09 4.34 -5.82
N CYS A 24 9.60 4.12 -4.61
CA CYS A 24 10.61 3.10 -4.30
C CYS A 24 10.22 2.28 -3.06
N ALA A 25 10.94 1.18 -2.82
CA ALA A 25 10.82 0.33 -1.64
C ALA A 25 10.96 1.11 -0.32
N PHE A 26 10.44 0.57 0.78
CA PHE A 26 10.52 1.26 2.08
C PHE A 26 11.96 1.51 2.54
N THR A 27 12.91 0.70 2.09
CA THR A 27 14.33 0.86 2.41
C THR A 27 14.98 2.10 1.79
N CYS A 28 14.37 2.72 0.78
CA CYS A 28 14.95 3.81 0.01
C CYS A 28 14.71 5.20 0.60
N PHE A 29 13.68 5.38 1.44
CA PHE A 29 13.37 6.68 2.04
C PHE A 29 13.88 6.82 3.48
N ASN A 30 14.26 8.04 3.84
CA ASN A 30 14.63 8.39 5.21
C ASN A 30 13.40 8.79 6.01
N ALA A 31 13.00 7.97 6.98
CA ALA A 31 11.81 8.21 7.78
C ALA A 31 11.87 9.47 8.64
N SER A 32 13.07 9.94 9.03
CA SER A 32 13.23 11.16 9.83
C SER A 32 12.84 12.45 9.08
N GLN A 33 12.65 12.38 7.77
CA GLN A 33 12.20 13.52 6.95
C GLN A 33 10.68 13.62 6.87
N TYR A 34 9.94 12.62 7.37
CA TYR A 34 8.49 12.52 7.24
C TYR A 34 7.84 12.32 8.60
N ALA A 35 6.71 12.97 8.81
CA ALA A 35 5.93 12.78 10.04
C ALA A 35 5.07 11.50 9.99
N ALA A 36 4.54 11.17 8.81
CA ALA A 36 3.64 10.04 8.63
C ALA A 36 3.85 9.37 7.27
N LEU A 37 3.70 8.04 7.24
CA LEU A 37 3.58 7.21 6.06
C LEU A 37 2.12 6.79 5.88
N LEU A 38 1.53 7.10 4.72
CA LEU A 38 0.18 6.69 4.34
C LEU A 38 0.26 5.51 3.37
N LEU A 39 -0.21 4.35 3.81
CA LEU A 39 -0.38 3.17 2.97
C LEU A 39 -1.85 3.03 2.63
N ILE A 40 -2.21 3.46 1.42
CA ILE A 40 -3.60 3.48 0.95
C ILE A 40 -3.73 2.49 -0.19
N ASP A 41 -4.55 1.47 0.02
CA ASP A 41 -4.87 0.42 -0.94
C ASP A 41 -3.62 -0.15 -1.64
N SER A 42 -2.59 -0.46 -0.83
CA SER A 42 -1.34 -0.95 -1.40
C SER A 42 -1.45 -2.43 -1.74
N GLU A 43 -1.44 -2.71 -3.03
CA GLU A 43 -1.37 -4.05 -3.63
C GLU A 43 0.07 -4.61 -3.65
N ALA A 44 1.04 -3.90 -3.07
CA ALA A 44 2.45 -4.29 -3.10
C ALA A 44 2.76 -5.41 -2.10
N ASP A 45 3.58 -6.38 -2.52
CA ASP A 45 4.13 -7.40 -1.63
C ASP A 45 5.31 -6.84 -0.84
N TYR A 46 5.18 -6.79 0.49
CA TYR A 46 6.24 -6.31 1.38
C TYR A 46 7.13 -7.44 1.87
N GLY A 47 8.44 -7.31 1.59
CA GLY A 47 9.43 -8.26 2.05
C GLY A 47 9.69 -8.18 3.57
N PRO A 48 10.29 -9.22 4.19
CA PRO A 48 10.62 -9.22 5.61
C PRO A 48 11.63 -8.12 6.00
N LEU A 49 12.48 -7.69 5.07
CA LEU A 49 13.42 -6.58 5.29
C LEU A 49 12.69 -5.24 5.40
N GLU A 50 11.71 -5.00 4.53
CA GLU A 50 10.90 -3.77 4.53
C GLU A 50 10.04 -3.69 5.78
N ALA A 51 9.43 -4.81 6.20
CA ALA A 51 8.67 -4.88 7.43
C ALA A 51 9.53 -4.57 8.68
N ARG A 52 10.77 -5.08 8.72
CA ARG A 52 11.72 -4.77 9.82
C ARG A 52 12.13 -3.30 9.81
N LYS A 53 12.43 -2.74 8.63
CA LYS A 53 12.78 -1.33 8.48
C LYS A 53 11.63 -0.44 8.93
N LEU A 54 10.41 -0.70 8.45
CA LEU A 54 9.23 0.07 8.82
C LEU A 54 8.96 0.00 10.33
N ARG A 55 9.08 -1.20 10.94
CA ARG A 55 8.96 -1.35 12.39
C ARG A 55 10.01 -0.53 13.16
N HIS A 56 11.25 -0.51 12.67
CA HIS A 56 12.30 0.30 13.27
C HIS A 56 11.97 1.79 13.20
N ASP A 57 11.54 2.28 12.04
CA ASP A 57 11.18 3.68 11.84
C ASP A 57 10.03 4.12 12.75
N ILE A 58 9.02 3.28 12.92
CA ILE A 58 7.88 3.58 13.79
C ILE A 58 8.33 3.64 15.27
N VAL A 59 9.03 2.61 15.74
CA VAL A 59 9.35 2.45 17.16
C VAL A 59 10.47 3.40 17.61
N HIS A 60 11.45 3.66 16.75
CA HIS A 60 12.67 4.39 17.13
C HIS A 60 12.76 5.79 16.53
N LEU A 61 12.15 6.04 15.37
CA LEU A 61 12.19 7.35 14.71
C LEU A 61 10.87 8.13 14.85
N GLY A 62 9.83 7.51 15.42
CA GLY A 62 8.54 8.16 15.65
C GLY A 62 7.71 8.35 14.39
N LEU A 63 7.98 7.59 13.32
CA LEU A 63 7.18 7.63 12.09
C LEU A 63 5.75 7.16 12.40
N SER A 64 4.76 7.99 12.10
CA SER A 64 3.36 7.57 12.18
C SER A 64 2.98 6.73 10.97
N LEU A 65 2.31 5.60 11.18
CA LEU A 65 1.83 4.75 10.09
C LEU A 65 0.30 4.80 10.03
N VAL A 66 -0.25 5.21 8.89
CA VAL A 66 -1.68 5.15 8.61
C VAL A 66 -1.90 4.13 7.50
N VAL A 67 -2.62 3.07 7.81
CA VAL A 67 -2.98 2.01 6.85
C VAL A 67 -4.47 2.11 6.54
N LEU A 68 -4.79 2.31 5.27
CA LEU A 68 -6.13 2.27 4.71
C LEU A 68 -6.17 1.09 3.74
N ALA A 69 -6.51 -0.08 4.27
CA ALA A 69 -6.64 -1.31 3.50
C ALA A 69 -8.11 -1.53 3.13
N ASP A 70 -8.39 -1.84 1.86
CA ASP A 70 -9.69 -2.38 1.46
C ASP A 70 -9.80 -3.87 1.86
N TRP A 71 -10.99 -4.45 1.69
CA TRP A 71 -11.33 -5.80 2.12
C TRP A 71 -10.33 -6.87 1.58
N TYR A 72 -9.72 -7.64 2.49
CA TYR A 72 -8.90 -8.80 2.15
C TYR A 72 -9.63 -10.09 2.56
N SER A 73 -10.20 -10.83 1.61
CA SER A 73 -10.88 -12.12 1.88
C SER A 73 -10.39 -13.24 0.97
N PRO A 74 -9.48 -14.11 1.46
CA PRO A 74 -8.98 -15.26 0.71
C PRO A 74 -10.07 -16.25 0.26
N ALA A 75 -11.17 -16.34 1.02
CA ALA A 75 -12.28 -17.24 0.71
C ALA A 75 -13.06 -16.77 -0.53
N VAL A 76 -13.29 -15.46 -0.67
CA VAL A 76 -14.00 -14.88 -1.81
C VAL A 76 -13.10 -14.90 -3.05
N MET A 77 -11.80 -14.63 -2.91
CA MET A 77 -10.84 -14.72 -4.02
C MET A 77 -10.78 -16.14 -4.63
N LYS A 78 -10.84 -17.19 -3.79
CA LYS A 78 -10.93 -18.58 -4.27
C LYS A 78 -12.24 -18.88 -5.01
N SER A 79 -13.34 -18.26 -4.58
CA SER A 79 -14.66 -18.47 -5.19
C SER A 79 -14.84 -17.76 -6.54
N LEU A 80 -14.05 -16.70 -6.79
CA LEU A 80 -14.08 -15.92 -8.03
C LEU A 80 -13.05 -16.38 -9.06
N ARG A 81 -12.36 -17.50 -8.83
CA ARG A 81 -11.43 -18.09 -9.80
C ARG A 81 -12.22 -18.62 -11.00
N PHE A 82 -11.97 -18.07 -12.19
CA PHE A 82 -12.59 -18.51 -13.43
C PHE A 82 -11.53 -18.93 -14.44
N PHE A 83 -11.93 -19.80 -15.36
CA PHE A 83 -11.08 -20.17 -16.48
C PHE A 83 -11.23 -19.14 -17.58
N ASP A 84 -10.15 -18.45 -17.92
CA ASP A 84 -10.14 -17.50 -19.02
C ASP A 84 -9.87 -18.27 -20.32
N GLU A 85 -10.91 -18.40 -21.14
CA GLU A 85 -10.84 -19.10 -22.42
C GLU A 85 -9.94 -18.39 -23.45
N ASN A 86 -9.75 -17.08 -23.32
CA ASN A 86 -8.89 -16.32 -24.24
C ASN A 86 -7.40 -16.60 -24.03
N THR A 87 -6.99 -16.83 -22.77
CA THR A 87 -5.60 -17.16 -22.42
C THR A 87 -5.39 -18.65 -22.14
N GLN A 88 -6.46 -19.45 -22.22
CA GLN A 88 -6.50 -20.86 -21.81
C GLN A 88 -5.87 -21.11 -20.43
N SER A 89 -6.06 -20.16 -19.52
CA SER A 89 -5.40 -20.16 -18.21
C SER A 89 -6.39 -19.93 -17.08
N TRP A 90 -6.06 -20.46 -15.92
CA TRP A 90 -6.84 -20.21 -14.71
C TRP A 90 -6.51 -18.82 -14.17
N TRP A 91 -7.48 -17.92 -14.23
CA TRP A 91 -7.33 -16.57 -13.74
C TRP A 91 -7.97 -16.43 -12.36
N THR A 92 -7.23 -15.82 -11.43
CA THR A 92 -7.74 -15.48 -10.10
C THR A 92 -7.74 -13.96 -10.00
N PRO A 93 -8.85 -13.31 -9.66
CA PRO A 93 -8.84 -11.88 -9.40
C PRO A 93 -7.93 -11.59 -8.22
N VAL A 94 -6.75 -11.05 -8.52
CA VAL A 94 -5.80 -10.48 -7.55
C VAL A 94 -6.15 -9.02 -7.26
N THR A 95 -7.12 -8.45 -7.99
CA THR A 95 -7.48 -7.04 -7.90
C THR A 95 -8.59 -6.83 -6.88
N GLY A 96 -8.27 -6.20 -5.75
CA GLY A 96 -9.29 -5.62 -4.88
C GLY A 96 -9.03 -5.70 -3.38
N GLY A 97 -7.78 -5.80 -2.92
CA GLY A 97 -7.52 -5.83 -1.49
C GLY A 97 -6.07 -5.50 -1.18
N ALA A 98 -5.85 -4.57 -0.26
CA ALA A 98 -4.50 -4.22 0.16
C ALA A 98 -3.77 -5.45 0.73
N ASN A 99 -2.57 -5.74 0.23
CA ASN A 99 -1.70 -6.83 0.66
C ASN A 99 -1.02 -6.54 2.01
N VAL A 100 -1.74 -5.86 2.92
CA VAL A 100 -1.31 -5.61 4.28
C VAL A 100 -1.94 -6.67 5.17
N ARG A 101 -1.12 -7.63 5.62
CA ARG A 101 -1.54 -8.56 6.67
C ARG A 101 -1.71 -7.77 7.97
N ALA A 102 -2.95 -7.71 8.48
CA ALA A 102 -3.26 -7.23 9.83
C ALA A 102 -2.62 -8.14 10.90
#